data_AF-X6NEC1-F1
#
_entry.id   AF-X6NEC1-F1
#
_cell.length_a   1.000
_cell.length_b   1.000
_cell.length_c   1.000
_cell.angle_alpha   90.00
_cell.angle_beta   90.00
_cell.angle_gamma   90.00
#
_symmetry.space_group_name_H-M   'P 1'
#
loop_
_entity.id
_entity.type
_entity.pdbx_description
1 polymer ?
#
loop_
_entity_poly.entity_id
_entity_poly.type
_entity_poly.pdbx_seq_one_letter_code
_entity_poly.pdbx_strand_id
1 'polypeptide(L)'
;MSIDCENKALSHVLTSNKRLTHLLSHLSASPVHGKKSGEEESSPSQAKHEKQDSITVVDNRTGKQVAITIEHGGFVAAENLWKLKLRLYDPGYLNTASAKSSITYIDGDKGILEYRGYPIEELAEKSSFLEVAYLLLYGELPINDQLDYFQRRVMTHSFLHHDVAQIIKSFRYDAHPVGMLATSTAALSLFFVILFFYYLI
;
A
#
# COMPACT_ATOMS: atom_id res chain seq x y z
N MET A 1 -28.31 -24.05 -16.18
CA MET A 1 -26.99 -24.66 -15.91
C MET A 1 -25.95 -23.70 -15.31
N SER A 2 -26.13 -22.37 -15.33
CA SER A 2 -25.14 -21.43 -14.75
C SER A 2 -25.51 -20.84 -13.39
N ILE A 3 -26.60 -21.28 -12.75
CA ILE A 3 -27.08 -20.74 -11.46
C ILE A 3 -26.78 -21.70 -10.28
N ASP A 4 -26.64 -23.00 -10.56
CA ASP A 4 -26.43 -24.03 -9.53
C ASP A 4 -24.99 -24.10 -8.98
N CYS A 5 -24.00 -23.58 -9.71
CA CYS A 5 -22.60 -23.58 -9.25
C CYS A 5 -22.33 -22.53 -8.16
N GLU A 6 -22.95 -21.36 -8.26
CA GLU A 6 -22.68 -20.22 -7.37
C GLU A 6 -23.24 -20.44 -5.95
N ASN A 7 -24.47 -20.98 -5.85
CA ASN A 7 -25.07 -21.36 -4.57
C ASN A 7 -24.32 -22.49 -3.83
N LYS A 8 -23.60 -23.34 -4.57
CA LYS A 8 -22.80 -24.43 -3.96
C LYS A 8 -21.49 -23.93 -3.34
N ALA A 9 -20.91 -22.84 -3.87
CA ALA A 9 -19.74 -22.19 -3.28
C ALA A 9 -20.10 -21.47 -1.97
N LEU A 10 -21.19 -20.69 -1.95
CA LEU A 10 -21.61 -19.91 -0.78
C LEU A 10 -21.98 -20.79 0.44
N SER A 11 -22.60 -21.94 0.21
CA SER A 11 -22.95 -22.88 1.29
C SER A 11 -21.72 -23.53 1.95
N HIS A 12 -20.64 -23.78 1.21
CA HIS A 12 -19.37 -24.27 1.77
C HIS A 12 -18.68 -23.22 2.65
N VAL A 13 -18.65 -21.95 2.23
CA VAL A 13 -18.06 -20.85 3.01
C VAL A 13 -18.82 -20.62 4.33
N LEU A 14 -20.16 -20.61 4.27
CA LEU A 14 -21.01 -20.45 5.46
C LEU A 14 -20.90 -21.63 6.45
N THR A 15 -20.60 -22.84 5.97
CA THR A 15 -20.41 -24.03 6.83
C THR A 15 -19.07 -23.99 7.56
N SER A 16 -18.01 -23.49 6.92
CA SER A 16 -16.69 -23.30 7.56
C SER A 16 -16.73 -22.31 8.72
N ASN A 17 -17.46 -21.19 8.55
CA ASN A 17 -17.58 -20.15 9.59
C ASN A 17 -18.32 -20.63 10.85
N LYS A 18 -19.21 -21.65 10.74
CA LYS A 18 -19.88 -22.26 11.90
C LYS A 18 -18.98 -23.16 12.74
N ARG A 19 -17.86 -23.67 12.22
CA ARG A 19 -16.88 -24.43 13.02
C ARG A 19 -15.96 -23.52 13.84
N LEU A 20 -15.64 -22.32 13.34
CA LEU A 20 -14.78 -21.36 14.03
C LEU A 20 -15.44 -20.77 15.29
N THR A 21 -16.75 -20.51 15.26
CA THR A 21 -17.48 -20.02 16.45
C THR A 21 -17.53 -21.04 17.60
N HIS A 22 -17.58 -22.35 17.29
CA HIS A 22 -17.54 -23.42 18.30
C HIS A 22 -16.13 -23.66 18.86
N LEU A 23 -15.06 -23.26 18.15
CA LEU A 23 -13.70 -23.29 18.70
C LEU A 23 -13.44 -22.09 19.62
N LEU A 24 -13.98 -20.91 19.28
CA LEU A 24 -13.85 -19.71 20.11
C LEU A 24 -14.57 -19.81 21.46
N SER A 25 -15.70 -20.51 21.55
CA SER A 25 -16.39 -20.73 22.83
C SER A 25 -15.60 -21.62 23.80
N HIS A 26 -14.74 -22.51 23.29
CA HIS A 26 -13.91 -23.40 24.13
C HIS A 26 -12.65 -22.73 24.69
N LEU A 27 -12.08 -21.71 24.04
CA LEU A 27 -10.93 -20.97 24.59
C LEU A 27 -11.32 -20.03 25.75
N SER A 28 -12.60 -19.65 25.86
CA SER A 28 -13.06 -18.73 26.91
C SER A 28 -13.24 -19.37 28.29
N ALA A 29 -13.04 -20.70 28.44
CA ALA A 29 -13.42 -21.43 29.65
C ALA A 29 -12.39 -22.49 30.07
N SER A 30 -11.32 -22.08 30.77
CA SER A 30 -10.62 -22.93 31.76
C SER A 30 -9.84 -22.08 32.77
N PRO A 31 -9.93 -22.35 34.09
CA PRO A 31 -9.29 -21.57 35.14
C PRO A 31 -7.96 -22.18 35.64
N VAL A 32 -7.07 -21.36 36.20
CA VAL A 32 -5.94 -21.80 37.04
C VAL A 32 -5.89 -20.95 38.31
N HIS A 33 -5.55 -21.57 39.45
CA HIS A 33 -5.80 -21.06 40.80
C HIS A 33 -4.55 -21.22 41.72
N GLY A 34 -4.33 -20.25 42.62
CA GLY A 34 -3.34 -20.29 43.71
C GLY A 34 -2.13 -19.36 43.49
N LYS A 35 -1.57 -18.67 44.50
CA LYS A 35 -1.81 -18.70 45.97
C LYS A 35 -1.42 -17.34 46.61
N LYS A 36 -1.84 -17.07 47.87
CA LYS A 36 -1.84 -15.74 48.54
C LYS A 36 -0.64 -15.45 49.48
N SER A 37 -0.32 -14.16 49.61
CA SER A 37 0.05 -13.40 50.84
C SER A 37 -0.04 -11.89 50.49
N GLY A 38 -0.92 -11.07 51.07
CA GLY A 38 -0.75 -10.35 52.35
C GLY A 38 0.26 -9.20 52.18
N GLU A 39 -0.04 -7.91 52.32
CA GLU A 39 -0.97 -7.20 53.22
C GLU A 39 -1.76 -6.03 52.55
N GLU A 40 -2.70 -5.43 53.30
CA GLU A 40 -3.54 -4.25 52.94
C GLU A 40 -2.72 -2.93 53.10
N GLU A 41 -3.05 -1.74 52.62
CA GLU A 41 -4.25 -1.08 52.07
C GLU A 41 -3.78 -0.15 50.90
N SER A 42 -4.58 0.46 50.02
CA SER A 42 -6.04 0.54 49.83
C SER A 42 -6.39 0.93 48.37
N SER A 43 -7.66 1.25 48.11
CA SER A 43 -8.19 1.93 46.91
C SER A 43 -9.54 2.57 47.32
N PRO A 44 -9.99 3.69 46.70
CA PRO A 44 -10.60 3.65 45.36
C PRO A 44 -10.18 4.84 44.47
N SER A 45 -10.17 4.77 43.14
CA SER A 45 -11.02 3.95 42.25
C SER A 45 -10.33 3.69 40.91
N GLN A 46 -10.40 2.44 40.42
CA GLN A 46 -9.86 2.07 39.11
C GLN A 46 -10.88 2.36 38.00
N ALA A 47 -10.54 3.25 37.07
CA ALA A 47 -11.23 3.34 35.79
C ALA A 47 -10.60 2.34 34.80
N LYS A 48 -11.43 1.49 34.19
CA LYS A 48 -11.00 0.56 33.13
C LYS A 48 -10.63 1.37 31.89
N HIS A 49 -9.36 1.40 31.51
CA HIS A 49 -8.96 1.88 30.19
C HIS A 49 -9.34 0.83 29.14
N GLU A 50 -10.53 0.97 28.55
CA GLU A 50 -10.76 0.48 27.20
C GLU A 50 -9.73 1.13 26.27
N LYS A 51 -9.05 0.33 25.43
CA LYS A 51 -8.07 0.83 24.47
C LYS A 51 -8.81 1.59 23.37
N GLN A 52 -9.00 2.89 23.57
CA GLN A 52 -9.47 3.81 22.54
C GLN A 52 -8.26 4.23 21.70
N ASP A 53 -8.22 3.82 20.43
CA ASP A 53 -7.16 4.16 19.47
C ASP A 53 -7.28 5.62 19.01
N SER A 54 -7.10 6.55 19.95
CA SER A 54 -7.22 7.99 19.73
C SER A 54 -6.28 8.79 20.62
N ILE A 55 -5.75 9.88 20.08
CA ILE A 55 -4.85 10.82 20.76
C ILE A 55 -5.60 12.13 20.98
N THR A 56 -5.69 12.59 22.23
CA THR A 56 -6.23 13.91 22.55
C THR A 56 -5.12 14.95 22.45
N VAL A 57 -5.20 15.82 21.45
CA VAL A 57 -4.31 16.99 21.32
C VAL A 57 -4.94 18.17 22.06
N VAL A 58 -4.22 18.71 23.03
CA VAL A 58 -4.64 19.86 23.84
C VAL A 58 -3.74 21.06 23.52
N ASP A 59 -4.34 22.16 23.05
CA ASP A 59 -3.62 23.44 22.91
C ASP A 59 -3.72 24.24 24.20
N ASN A 60 -2.62 24.26 24.97
CA ASN A 60 -2.50 25.00 26.23
C ASN A 60 -2.70 26.52 26.09
N ARG A 61 -2.60 27.11 24.89
CA ARG A 61 -2.84 28.55 24.67
C ARG A 61 -4.32 28.88 24.49
N THR A 62 -5.12 27.96 23.96
CA THR A 62 -6.55 28.20 23.64
C THR A 62 -7.50 27.35 24.47
N GLY A 63 -7.00 26.41 25.27
CA GLY A 63 -7.79 25.47 26.06
C GLY A 63 -8.56 24.46 25.21
N LYS A 64 -8.34 24.43 23.89
CA LYS A 64 -9.06 23.56 22.96
C LYS A 64 -8.48 22.16 22.96
N GLN A 65 -9.36 21.18 23.04
CA GLN A 65 -9.03 19.76 22.97
C GLN A 65 -9.66 19.16 21.72
N VAL A 66 -8.91 18.36 20.97
CA VAL A 66 -9.42 17.57 19.85
C VAL A 66 -8.91 16.14 20.00
N ALA A 67 -9.83 15.19 20.11
CA ALA A 67 -9.53 13.77 19.97
C ALA A 67 -9.32 13.45 18.49
N ILE A 68 -8.21 12.78 18.18
CA ILE A 68 -7.83 12.36 16.84
C ILE A 68 -7.72 10.85 16.82
N THR A 69 -8.53 10.18 16.00
CA THR A 69 -8.45 8.73 15.79
C THR A 69 -7.13 8.36 15.11
N ILE A 70 -6.50 7.28 15.59
CA ILE A 70 -5.36 6.64 14.95
C ILE A 70 -5.90 5.62 13.95
N GLU A 71 -5.48 5.71 12.69
CA GLU A 71 -5.78 4.69 11.68
C GLU A 71 -4.63 3.67 11.58
N HIS A 72 -5.00 2.40 11.38
CA HIS A 72 -4.15 1.27 10.96
C HIS A 72 -2.66 1.35 11.36
N GLY A 73 -2.36 1.17 12.65
CA GLY A 73 -0.98 0.95 13.12
C GLY A 73 -0.15 2.20 13.42
N GLY A 74 -0.74 3.40 13.40
CA GLY A 74 -0.07 4.61 13.90
C GLY A 74 -0.33 5.90 13.12
N PHE A 75 -1.10 5.85 12.03
CA PHE A 75 -1.31 7.02 11.17
C PHE A 75 -2.34 7.98 11.79
N VAL A 76 -1.99 9.26 11.83
CA VAL A 76 -2.84 10.33 12.35
C VAL A 76 -3.28 11.23 11.19
N ALA A 77 -4.58 11.30 10.93
CA ALA A 77 -5.11 12.15 9.85
C ALA A 77 -4.88 13.63 10.17
N ALA A 78 -3.97 14.27 9.42
CA ALA A 78 -3.59 15.68 9.58
C ALA A 78 -4.78 16.65 9.47
N GLU A 79 -5.88 16.24 8.85
CA GLU A 79 -7.12 16.99 8.82
C GLU A 79 -7.62 17.36 10.23
N ASN A 80 -7.50 16.47 11.21
CA ASN A 80 -8.01 16.79 12.56
C ASN A 80 -7.20 17.92 13.24
N LEU A 81 -6.00 18.23 12.76
CA LEU A 81 -5.19 19.37 13.22
C LEU A 81 -5.64 20.71 12.61
N TRP A 82 -6.30 20.72 11.43
CA TRP A 82 -6.83 21.97 10.85
C TRP A 82 -7.90 22.61 11.74
N LYS A 83 -8.67 21.78 12.48
CA LYS A 83 -9.67 22.21 13.47
C LYS A 83 -9.07 23.05 14.60
N LEU A 84 -7.80 22.81 14.94
CA LEU A 84 -7.03 23.60 15.93
C LEU A 84 -6.32 24.81 15.30
N LYS A 85 -6.44 25.03 13.98
CA LYS A 85 -5.67 26.00 13.18
C LYS A 85 -4.14 25.79 13.25
N LEU A 86 -3.70 24.58 13.59
CA LEU A 86 -2.29 24.19 13.60
C LEU A 86 -1.83 23.79 12.20
N ARG A 87 -0.52 23.94 11.94
CA ARG A 87 0.15 23.47 10.73
C ARG A 87 1.30 22.56 11.14
N LEU A 88 1.44 21.42 10.48
CA LEU A 88 2.62 20.57 10.63
C LEU A 88 3.80 21.23 9.89
N TYR A 89 4.97 21.21 10.52
CA TYR A 89 6.23 21.63 9.93
C TYR A 89 7.23 20.49 10.08
N ASP A 90 7.38 19.71 9.01
CA ASP A 90 8.25 18.54 8.92
C ASP A 90 9.13 18.69 7.66
N PRO A 91 10.33 19.31 7.78
CA PRO A 91 11.20 19.56 6.64
C PRO A 91 11.76 18.23 6.10
N GLY A 92 11.23 17.78 4.96
CA GLY A 92 11.62 16.51 4.34
C GLY A 92 10.63 15.35 4.57
N TYR A 93 9.50 15.59 5.23
CA TYR A 93 8.45 14.58 5.47
C TYR A 93 8.93 13.33 6.23
N LEU A 94 9.91 13.48 7.13
CA LEU A 94 10.57 12.34 7.81
C LEU A 94 9.60 11.55 8.70
N ASN A 95 8.55 12.18 9.21
CA ASN A 95 7.53 11.57 10.07
C ASN A 95 6.11 11.75 9.48
N THR A 96 5.99 12.10 8.21
CA THR A 96 4.72 12.46 7.57
C THR A 96 4.40 11.52 6.41
N ALA A 97 3.45 10.60 6.62
CA ALA A 97 2.93 9.73 5.56
C ALA A 97 2.11 10.53 4.54
N SER A 98 2.71 10.87 3.39
CA SER A 98 2.09 11.71 2.36
C SER A 98 1.04 10.99 1.50
N ALA A 99 1.12 9.66 1.37
CA ALA A 99 0.19 8.86 0.57
C ALA A 99 0.02 7.45 1.13
N LYS A 100 -1.19 6.88 1.00
CA LYS A 100 -1.45 5.46 1.26
C LYS A 100 -1.14 4.66 -0.01
N SER A 101 -0.22 3.71 0.06
CA SER A 101 0.16 2.83 -1.06
C SER A 101 0.06 1.37 -0.64
N SER A 102 -0.34 0.51 -1.58
CA SER A 102 -0.38 -0.95 -1.43
C SER A 102 0.59 -1.66 -2.38
N ILE A 103 1.57 -0.92 -2.93
CA ILE A 103 2.49 -1.41 -3.97
C ILE A 103 3.75 -2.02 -3.35
N THR A 104 4.42 -1.30 -2.46
CA THR A 104 5.71 -1.71 -1.86
C THR A 104 5.68 -1.52 -0.35
N TYR A 105 6.19 -2.49 0.40
CA TYR A 105 6.45 -2.36 1.84
C TYR A 105 7.96 -2.47 2.10
N ILE A 106 8.45 -1.66 3.04
CA ILE A 106 9.87 -1.55 3.38
C ILE A 106 9.99 -1.48 4.89
N ASP A 107 10.71 -2.43 5.48
CA ASP A 107 11.14 -2.42 6.88
C ASP A 107 12.67 -2.38 6.91
N GLY A 108 13.22 -1.18 7.16
CA GLY A 108 14.66 -0.95 7.13
C GLY A 108 15.42 -1.61 8.29
N ASP A 109 14.77 -1.84 9.43
CA ASP A 109 15.39 -2.46 10.61
C ASP A 109 15.54 -3.98 10.43
N LYS A 110 14.55 -4.61 9.77
CA LYS A 110 14.58 -6.04 9.43
C LYS A 110 15.22 -6.33 8.06
N GLY A 111 15.47 -5.31 7.25
CA GLY A 111 15.96 -5.46 5.87
C GLY A 111 14.95 -6.07 4.91
N ILE A 112 13.64 -5.95 5.20
CA ILE A 112 12.58 -6.56 4.38
C ILE A 112 12.11 -5.57 3.32
N LEU A 113 12.12 -6.00 2.06
CA LEU A 113 11.56 -5.28 0.92
C LEU A 113 10.57 -6.18 0.18
N GLU A 114 9.31 -5.78 0.16
CA GLU A 114 8.20 -6.54 -0.42
C GLU A 114 7.50 -5.77 -1.54
N TYR A 115 7.19 -6.45 -2.64
CA TYR A 115 6.32 -5.95 -3.71
C TYR A 115 4.99 -6.70 -3.66
N ARG A 116 3.88 -5.98 -3.46
CA ARG A 116 2.52 -6.56 -3.28
C ARG A 116 2.43 -7.67 -2.21
N GLY A 117 3.36 -7.71 -1.25
CA GLY A 117 3.45 -8.74 -0.20
C GLY A 117 4.34 -9.95 -0.56
N TYR A 118 5.03 -9.92 -1.71
CA TYR A 118 6.05 -10.90 -2.08
C TYR A 118 7.45 -10.36 -1.76
N PRO A 119 8.33 -11.13 -1.09
CA PRO A 119 9.70 -10.70 -0.81
C PRO A 119 10.51 -10.56 -2.11
N ILE A 120 11.36 -9.54 -2.18
CA ILE A 120 12.11 -9.23 -3.41
C ILE A 120 13.09 -10.34 -3.82
N GLU A 121 13.62 -11.09 -2.86
CA GLU A 121 14.52 -12.22 -3.09
C GLU A 121 13.85 -13.31 -3.92
N GLU A 122 12.58 -13.63 -3.60
CA GLU A 122 11.80 -14.62 -4.34
C GLU A 122 11.51 -14.16 -5.77
N LEU A 123 11.14 -12.88 -5.94
CA LEU A 123 10.89 -12.31 -7.26
C LEU A 123 12.16 -12.23 -8.12
N ALA A 124 13.32 -11.97 -7.51
CA ALA A 124 14.60 -11.89 -8.21
C ALA A 124 15.11 -13.27 -8.69
N GLU A 125 14.83 -14.34 -7.93
CA GLU A 125 15.20 -15.71 -8.32
C GLU A 125 14.22 -16.37 -9.30
N LYS A 126 12.92 -16.08 -9.16
CA LYS A 126 11.85 -16.85 -9.84
C LYS A 126 11.10 -16.10 -10.93
N SER A 127 11.28 -14.78 -11.08
CA SER A 127 10.48 -13.97 -11.99
C SER A 127 11.31 -13.06 -12.90
N SER A 128 10.77 -12.80 -14.08
CA SER A 128 11.30 -11.86 -15.06
C SER A 128 10.78 -10.44 -14.81
N PHE A 129 11.48 -9.45 -15.39
CA PHE A 129 11.08 -8.04 -15.31
C PHE A 129 9.64 -7.78 -15.79
N LEU A 130 9.17 -8.49 -16.82
CA LEU A 130 7.80 -8.30 -17.33
C LEU A 130 6.73 -8.85 -16.38
N GLU A 131 7.00 -9.94 -15.67
CA GLU A 131 6.09 -10.50 -14.65
C GLU A 131 6.00 -9.57 -13.43
N VAL A 132 7.13 -9.04 -12.97
CA VAL A 132 7.16 -8.05 -11.88
C VAL A 132 6.47 -6.74 -12.29
N ALA A 133 6.68 -6.27 -13.53
CA ALA A 133 5.97 -5.10 -14.05
C ALA A 133 4.45 -5.32 -14.12
N TYR A 134 4.01 -6.53 -14.50
CA TYR A 134 2.60 -6.91 -14.47
C TYR A 134 2.05 -6.93 -13.03
N LEU A 135 2.76 -7.55 -12.09
CA LEU A 135 2.39 -7.61 -10.66
C LEU A 135 2.24 -6.21 -10.04
N LEU A 136 3.14 -5.29 -10.34
CA LEU A 136 3.05 -3.92 -9.82
C LEU A 136 1.81 -3.18 -10.38
N LEU A 137 1.54 -3.34 -11.67
CA LEU A 137 0.45 -2.66 -12.38
C LEU A 137 -0.94 -3.23 -12.03
N TYR A 138 -1.09 -4.55 -12.02
CA TYR A 138 -2.38 -5.24 -11.84
C TYR A 138 -2.62 -5.76 -10.42
N GLY A 139 -1.57 -5.96 -9.62
CA GLY A 139 -1.65 -6.43 -8.23
C GLY A 139 -1.61 -7.95 -8.05
N GLU A 140 -1.67 -8.72 -9.15
CA GLU A 140 -1.66 -10.18 -9.16
C GLU A 140 -0.55 -10.72 -10.08
N LEU A 141 -0.05 -11.92 -9.80
CA LEU A 141 0.97 -12.59 -10.63
C LEU A 141 0.32 -13.12 -11.93
N PRO A 142 0.90 -12.89 -13.13
CA PRO A 142 0.27 -13.29 -14.38
C PRO A 142 0.26 -14.81 -14.58
N ILE A 143 -0.77 -15.31 -15.27
CA ILE A 143 -0.78 -16.65 -15.88
C ILE A 143 0.06 -16.60 -17.17
N ASN A 144 0.71 -17.70 -17.57
CA ASN A 144 1.51 -17.80 -18.81
C ASN A 144 0.85 -17.14 -20.03
N ASP A 145 -0.43 -17.42 -20.31
CA ASP A 145 -1.18 -16.83 -21.43
C ASP A 145 -1.31 -15.30 -21.33
N GLN A 146 -1.46 -14.77 -20.11
CA GLN A 146 -1.52 -13.34 -19.83
C GLN A 146 -0.15 -12.68 -19.98
N LEU A 147 0.92 -13.37 -19.55
CA LEU A 147 2.30 -12.91 -19.73
C LEU A 147 2.65 -12.82 -21.22
N ASP A 148 2.36 -13.87 -22.01
CA ASP A 148 2.56 -13.88 -23.46
C ASP A 148 1.75 -12.77 -24.17
N TYR A 149 0.54 -12.50 -23.70
CA TYR A 149 -0.27 -11.38 -24.20
C TYR A 149 0.34 -10.02 -23.83
N PHE A 150 0.78 -9.85 -22.59
CA PHE A 150 1.40 -8.62 -22.10
C PHE A 150 2.73 -8.34 -22.82
N GLN A 151 3.61 -9.34 -22.95
CA GLN A 151 4.87 -9.26 -23.68
C GLN A 151 4.64 -8.87 -25.14
N ARG A 152 3.69 -9.51 -25.85
CA ARG A 152 3.31 -9.12 -27.21
C ARG A 152 2.84 -7.66 -27.27
N ARG A 153 2.02 -7.20 -26.32
CA ARG A 153 1.59 -5.79 -26.27
C ARG A 153 2.77 -4.83 -26.08
N VAL A 154 3.68 -5.11 -25.14
CA VAL A 154 4.87 -4.27 -24.89
C VAL A 154 5.74 -4.19 -26.14
N MET A 155 6.03 -5.33 -26.79
CA MET A 155 6.81 -5.38 -28.02
C MET A 155 6.15 -4.59 -29.17
N THR A 156 4.84 -4.74 -29.37
CA THR A 156 4.10 -3.99 -30.41
C THR A 156 4.10 -2.48 -30.17
N HIS A 157 4.16 -2.01 -28.92
CA HIS A 157 4.21 -0.57 -28.59
C HIS A 157 5.65 -0.04 -28.43
N SER A 158 6.67 -0.84 -28.74
CA SER A 158 8.08 -0.44 -28.67
C SER A 158 8.58 0.27 -29.94
N PHE A 159 7.75 0.42 -30.99
CA PHE A 159 8.12 1.16 -32.20
C PHE A 159 8.17 2.67 -31.94
N LEU A 160 9.34 3.27 -32.19
CA LEU A 160 9.57 4.71 -32.02
C LEU A 160 9.38 5.46 -33.34
N HIS A 161 8.81 6.67 -33.27
CA HIS A 161 8.74 7.57 -34.42
C HIS A 161 10.14 8.01 -34.88
N HIS A 162 10.35 8.12 -36.19
CA HIS A 162 11.66 8.45 -36.78
C HIS A 162 12.23 9.77 -36.23
N ASP A 163 11.39 10.78 -36.05
CA ASP A 163 11.80 12.10 -35.57
C ASP A 163 12.35 12.05 -34.13
N VAL A 164 11.82 11.17 -33.27
CA VAL A 164 12.35 10.95 -31.91
C VAL A 164 13.77 10.36 -32.00
N ALA A 165 14.01 9.44 -32.93
CA ALA A 165 15.34 8.90 -33.18
C ALA A 165 16.30 9.94 -33.78
N GLN A 166 15.81 10.92 -34.54
CA GLN A 166 16.62 12.07 -35.00
C GLN A 166 16.97 13.02 -33.85
N ILE A 167 16.05 13.29 -32.93
CA ILE A 167 16.31 14.10 -31.72
C ILE A 167 17.41 13.43 -30.87
N ILE A 168 17.32 12.12 -30.64
CA ILE A 168 18.35 11.36 -29.93
C ILE A 168 19.72 11.45 -30.61
N LYS A 169 19.77 11.40 -31.95
CA LYS A 169 21.01 11.56 -32.75
C LYS A 169 21.54 13.00 -32.79
N SER A 170 20.72 13.99 -32.41
CA SER A 170 21.11 15.41 -32.43
C SER A 170 21.81 15.87 -31.14
N PHE A 171 21.82 15.05 -30.09
CA PHE A 171 22.60 15.33 -28.90
C PHE A 171 24.11 15.26 -29.18
N ARG A 172 24.89 16.05 -28.45
CA ARG A 172 26.35 15.97 -28.49
C ARG A 172 26.83 14.67 -27.83
N TYR A 173 27.92 14.11 -28.33
CA TYR A 173 28.52 12.84 -27.87
C TYR A 173 29.00 12.83 -26.41
N ASP A 174 29.12 14.01 -25.77
CA ASP A 174 29.55 14.22 -24.38
C ASP A 174 28.37 14.47 -23.42
N ALA A 175 27.13 14.48 -23.92
CA ALA A 175 25.95 14.84 -23.15
C ALA A 175 25.65 13.81 -22.06
N HIS A 176 25.28 14.28 -20.86
CA HIS A 176 24.99 13.40 -19.74
C HIS A 176 23.79 12.47 -20.05
N PRO A 177 23.91 11.13 -19.94
CA PRO A 177 22.87 10.19 -20.40
C PRO A 177 21.48 10.42 -19.79
N VAL A 178 21.41 10.81 -18.51
CA VAL A 178 20.14 11.13 -17.84
C VAL A 178 19.48 12.38 -18.43
N GLY A 179 20.27 13.36 -18.87
CA GLY A 179 19.76 14.55 -19.56
C GLY A 179 19.22 14.21 -20.94
N MET A 180 19.97 13.42 -21.72
CA MET A 180 19.50 12.89 -23.01
C MET A 180 18.20 12.10 -22.86
N LEU A 181 18.11 11.22 -21.85
CA LEU A 181 16.91 10.44 -21.55
C LEU A 181 15.72 11.36 -21.20
N ALA A 182 15.90 12.30 -20.27
CA ALA A 182 14.84 13.21 -19.85
C ALA A 182 14.31 14.07 -21.01
N THR A 183 15.19 14.63 -21.84
CA THR A 183 14.80 15.38 -23.04
C THR A 183 14.13 14.48 -24.08
N SER A 184 14.57 13.23 -24.24
CA SER A 184 13.94 12.27 -25.16
C SER A 184 12.54 11.88 -24.73
N THR A 185 12.32 11.61 -23.43
CA THR A 185 10.99 11.33 -22.86
C THR A 185 10.07 12.55 -22.96
N ALA A 186 10.59 13.75 -22.73
CA ALA A 186 9.83 14.99 -22.93
C ALA A 186 9.43 15.18 -24.41
N ALA A 187 10.36 14.99 -25.36
CA ALA A 187 10.06 15.06 -26.79
C ALA A 187 9.02 14.00 -27.21
N LEU A 188 9.16 12.77 -26.72
CA LEU A 188 8.24 11.66 -26.98
C LEU A 188 6.80 11.98 -26.53
N SER A 189 6.63 12.71 -25.42
CA SER A 189 5.29 13.12 -24.95
C SER A 189 4.52 13.98 -25.96
N LEU A 190 5.21 14.82 -26.75
CA LEU A 190 4.59 15.69 -27.76
C LEU A 190 3.93 14.88 -28.90
N PHE A 191 4.57 13.77 -29.30
CA PHE A 191 4.03 12.87 -30.33
C PHE A 191 2.84 12.06 -29.83
N PHE A 192 2.87 11.59 -28.56
CA PHE A 192 1.76 10.83 -27.98
C PHE A 192 0.50 11.65 -27.77
N VAL A 193 0.61 12.92 -27.37
CA VAL A 193 -0.56 13.81 -27.24
C VAL A 193 -1.30 13.94 -28.58
N ILE A 194 -0.57 14.14 -29.68
CA ILE A 194 -1.16 14.28 -31.02
C ILE A 194 -1.86 12.99 -31.45
N LEU A 195 -1.25 11.82 -31.21
CA LEU A 195 -1.87 10.54 -31.56
C LEU A 195 -3.15 10.25 -30.76
N PHE A 196 -3.19 10.63 -29.48
CA PHE A 196 -4.36 10.38 -28.61
C PHE A 196 -5.58 11.19 -29.04
N PHE A 197 -5.41 12.42 -29.54
CA PHE A 197 -6.50 13.21 -30.12
C PHE A 197 -6.97 12.66 -31.48
N TYR A 198 -6.09 12.05 -32.27
CA TYR A 198 -6.43 11.48 -33.59
C TYR A 198 -7.08 10.10 -33.55
N TYR A 199 -7.02 9.38 -32.42
CA TYR A 199 -7.65 8.06 -32.25
C TYR A 199 -8.96 8.10 -31.45
N LEU A 200 -9.38 9.29 -31.01
CA LEU A 200 -10.58 9.52 -30.20
C LEU A 200 -11.61 10.45 -30.90
N ILE A 201 -11.37 10.80 -32.17
CA ILE A 201 -12.24 11.56 -33.08
C ILE A 201 -12.46 10.70 -34.33
#